data_AF-A0A8D0L2X3-F1
#
_entry.id   AF-A0A8D0L2X3-F1
#
_cell.length_a   1.000
_cell.length_b   1.000
_cell.length_c   1.000
_cell.angle_alpha   90.00
_cell.angle_beta   90.00
_cell.angle_gamma   90.00
#
_symmetry.space_group_name_H-M   'P 1'
#
loop_
_entity.id
_entity.type
_entity.pdbx_description
1 polymer ?
#
loop_
_entity_poly.entity_id
_entity_poly.type
_entity_poly.pdbx_seq_one_letter_code
_entity_poly.pdbx_strand_id
1 'polypeptide(L)'
;PFWYKRRKESERFGELDLKNDTDIPEVHQPTDRTPEILRKPLSGLSYRYTKPKYLVYLIQVKCFHEIITIGYRVYHSYDLPWFRTLSKNVKNYKYCIARFCLFTAIRITLHNMRMSFVLYCTGFCMFVLSLVKRHYRLQFYMFAWTHVTLLITVTQSHLVIQNLFEGMIWFLVPISSVICNDIAAYIFGFFFGRTPLIKLSPKKTWEGFIGGFFITVLFGFVFAYFLAQYQYFVCPVEYNSETNQFATECEPSELFQLQKYSIPSLLQALLGRETVTLYPFQMHSIALSTFASLIGPFGGFFASGFKRAFKIKDFADTIPGHGGIMDRFDCQYLMATFVHVYITSFIRGPNPSKLLKQLLVLQPEQQLNVYKALKLHLIEKGLLPPSFSLRG
;
A
#
# COMPACT_ATOMS: atom_id res chain seq x y z
N PRO A 1 -49.08 -12.06 43.80
CA PRO A 1 -48.88 -13.15 44.78
C PRO A 1 -48.12 -14.40 44.24
N PHE A 2 -47.22 -14.24 43.27
CA PHE A 2 -46.41 -15.33 42.70
C PHE A 2 -44.88 -15.03 42.74
N TRP A 3 -44.48 -14.10 43.63
CA TRP A 3 -43.11 -13.60 43.79
C TRP A 3 -42.54 -13.75 45.22
N TYR A 4 -43.18 -14.54 46.09
CA TYR A 4 -42.72 -14.76 47.48
C TYR A 4 -42.29 -16.21 47.80
N LYS A 5 -42.36 -17.14 46.83
CA LYS A 5 -42.14 -18.57 47.07
C LYS A 5 -40.83 -19.16 46.51
N ARG A 6 -39.95 -18.35 45.92
CA ARG A 6 -38.63 -18.80 45.40
C ARG A 6 -37.42 -18.26 46.17
N ARG A 7 -37.65 -17.65 47.34
CA ARG A 7 -36.59 -17.09 48.21
C ARG A 7 -36.30 -17.95 49.45
N LYS A 8 -37.01 -19.08 49.63
CA LYS A 8 -36.90 -19.97 50.81
C LYS A 8 -36.14 -21.30 50.56
N GLU A 9 -35.62 -21.51 49.35
CA GLU A 9 -34.73 -22.65 49.05
C GLU A 9 -33.23 -22.31 49.22
N SER A 10 -32.90 -21.07 49.60
CA SER A 10 -31.52 -20.60 49.75
C SER A 10 -31.01 -20.58 51.21
N GLU A 11 -31.82 -20.97 52.20
CA GLU A 11 -31.49 -20.83 53.64
C GLU A 11 -31.50 -22.15 54.42
N ARG A 12 -31.31 -23.29 53.75
CA ARG A 12 -31.26 -24.57 54.46
C ARG A 12 -30.24 -25.52 53.85
N PHE A 13 -28.96 -25.18 54.00
CA PHE A 13 -27.87 -26.13 54.21
C PHE A 13 -26.70 -25.31 54.76
N GLY A 14 -26.76 -25.07 56.08
CA GLY A 14 -25.63 -24.58 56.85
C GLY A 14 -24.63 -25.70 57.10
N GLU A 15 -23.39 -25.25 57.33
CA GLU A 15 -22.33 -25.90 58.10
C GLU A 15 -21.85 -27.28 57.64
N LEU A 16 -20.65 -27.29 57.04
CA LEU A 16 -19.61 -28.28 57.33
C LEU A 16 -18.23 -27.73 56.91
N ASP A 17 -17.44 -27.42 57.94
CA ASP A 17 -15.98 -27.39 58.05
C ASP A 17 -15.13 -26.53 57.10
N LEU A 18 -14.59 -25.43 57.67
CA LEU A 18 -13.33 -24.82 57.26
C LEU A 18 -12.19 -25.84 57.39
N LYS A 19 -11.54 -26.19 56.29
CA LYS A 19 -10.24 -26.88 56.28
C LYS A 19 -9.28 -26.16 55.33
N ASN A 20 -8.06 -25.95 55.82
CA ASN A 20 -7.01 -25.09 55.29
C ASN A 20 -6.70 -25.24 53.79
N ASP A 21 -6.62 -24.11 53.09
CA ASP A 21 -6.05 -23.95 51.76
C ASP A 21 -4.52 -24.08 51.80
N THR A 22 -4.03 -25.30 51.68
CA THR A 22 -2.69 -25.62 51.16
C THR A 22 -2.80 -26.96 50.46
N ASP A 23 -2.36 -27.01 49.20
CA ASP A 23 -2.33 -28.18 48.29
C ASP A 23 -3.48 -28.27 47.27
N ILE A 24 -3.50 -27.35 46.30
CA ILE A 24 -4.06 -27.59 44.97
C ILE A 24 -2.89 -27.51 43.96
N PRO A 25 -2.57 -28.59 43.22
CA PRO A 25 -1.49 -28.57 42.24
C PRO A 25 -1.83 -27.61 41.09
N GLU A 26 -0.88 -26.74 40.75
CA GLU A 26 -0.96 -25.85 39.59
C GLU A 26 -1.24 -26.65 38.32
N VAL A 27 -2.40 -26.42 37.71
CA VAL A 27 -2.67 -26.87 36.34
C VAL A 27 -1.73 -26.11 35.42
N HIS A 28 -0.66 -26.77 34.98
CA HIS A 28 0.23 -26.26 33.94
C HIS A 28 -0.58 -25.78 32.74
N GLN A 29 -0.51 -24.49 32.46
CA GLN A 29 -0.97 -23.92 31.19
C GLN A 29 -0.32 -24.71 30.04
N PRO A 30 -1.07 -25.05 28.98
CA PRO A 30 -0.45 -25.66 27.81
C PRO A 30 0.57 -24.67 27.28
N THR A 31 1.84 -25.07 27.29
CA THR A 31 2.95 -24.35 26.69
C THR A 31 2.60 -24.10 25.22
N ASP A 32 2.30 -22.84 24.91
CA ASP A 32 2.11 -22.33 23.55
C ASP A 32 3.42 -22.54 22.77
N ARG A 33 3.59 -23.73 22.18
CA ARG A 33 4.70 -24.06 21.27
C ARG A 33 4.52 -23.40 19.90
N THR A 34 3.91 -22.22 19.85
CA THR A 34 4.04 -21.38 18.67
C THR A 34 5.46 -20.78 18.73
N PRO A 35 6.35 -21.09 17.78
CA PRO A 35 7.72 -20.59 17.82
C PRO A 35 7.71 -19.06 17.90
N GLU A 36 8.46 -18.48 18.85
CA GLU A 36 8.64 -17.03 19.03
C GLU A 36 9.07 -16.30 17.73
N ILE A 37 9.64 -17.07 16.79
CA ILE A 37 10.02 -16.65 15.42
C ILE A 37 8.81 -16.13 14.62
N LEU A 38 7.58 -16.55 14.95
CA LEU A 38 6.37 -16.13 14.24
C LEU A 38 5.73 -14.84 14.80
N ARG A 39 6.05 -14.42 16.03
CA ARG A 39 5.46 -13.23 16.68
C ARG A 39 6.33 -11.97 16.55
N LYS A 40 7.62 -12.09 16.23
CA LYS A 40 8.60 -10.98 16.27
C LYS A 40 8.83 -10.12 15.01
N PRO A 41 8.28 -10.38 13.80
CA PRO A 41 8.69 -9.59 12.62
C PRO A 41 8.01 -8.21 12.53
N LEU A 42 7.45 -7.64 13.61
CA LEU A 42 6.76 -6.33 13.59
C LEU A 42 6.95 -5.48 14.85
N SER A 43 7.41 -6.06 15.97
CA SER A 43 7.73 -5.30 17.19
C SER A 43 8.98 -4.42 17.03
N GLY A 44 9.77 -4.64 15.98
CA GLY A 44 10.99 -3.88 15.68
C GLY A 44 10.87 -2.83 14.57
N LEU A 45 9.68 -2.58 14.00
CA LEU A 45 9.56 -1.57 12.94
C LEU A 45 9.61 -0.17 13.56
N SER A 46 10.63 0.62 13.21
CA SER A 46 10.79 1.98 13.73
C SER A 46 9.51 2.80 13.58
N TYR A 47 9.17 3.58 14.61
CA TYR A 47 8.02 4.48 14.63
C TYR A 47 7.91 5.38 13.38
N ARG A 48 9.07 5.69 12.78
CA ARG A 48 9.26 6.35 11.48
C ARG A 48 8.36 5.79 10.38
N TYR A 49 8.34 4.47 10.21
CA TYR A 49 7.61 3.78 9.13
C TYR A 49 6.27 3.21 9.58
N THR A 50 6.13 2.98 10.88
CA THR A 50 4.90 2.45 11.47
C THR A 50 3.73 3.42 11.29
N LYS A 51 3.89 4.71 11.59
CA LYS A 51 2.79 5.69 11.46
C LYS A 51 2.33 5.90 10.01
N PRO A 52 3.23 6.18 9.03
CA PRO A 52 2.80 6.37 7.65
C PRO A 52 2.14 5.12 7.07
N LYS A 53 2.64 3.92 7.41
CA LYS A 53 2.00 2.66 7.03
C LYS A 53 0.55 2.56 7.54
N TYR A 54 0.31 2.84 8.83
CA TYR A 54 -1.06 2.84 9.37
C TYR A 54 -1.93 3.93 8.76
N LEU A 55 -1.38 5.11 8.45
CA LEU A 55 -2.11 6.18 7.78
C LEU A 55 -2.57 5.75 6.38
N VAL A 56 -1.65 5.22 5.55
CA VAL A 56 -1.97 4.68 4.22
C VAL A 56 -3.07 3.63 4.34
N TYR A 57 -2.94 2.75 5.33
CA TYR A 57 -3.94 1.72 5.61
C TYR A 57 -5.34 2.30 5.88
N LEU A 58 -5.43 3.27 6.79
CA LEU A 58 -6.70 3.93 7.15
C LEU A 58 -7.33 4.65 5.96
N ILE A 59 -6.53 5.35 5.15
CA ILE A 59 -6.99 6.02 3.93
C ILE A 59 -7.59 4.99 2.96
N GLN A 60 -6.88 3.89 2.71
CA GLN A 60 -7.31 2.84 1.77
C GLN A 60 -8.61 2.14 2.23
N VAL A 61 -8.74 1.88 3.53
CA VAL A 61 -9.97 1.36 4.15
C VAL A 61 -11.15 2.30 3.92
N LYS A 62 -10.94 3.61 4.08
CA LYS A 62 -11.99 4.60 3.86
C LYS A 62 -12.36 4.71 2.39
N CYS A 63 -11.38 4.76 1.50
CA CYS A 63 -11.58 4.69 0.05
C CYS A 63 -12.41 3.47 -0.38
N PHE A 64 -12.06 2.28 0.13
CA PHE A 64 -12.82 1.06 -0.12
C PHE A 64 -14.27 1.20 0.35
N HIS A 65 -14.47 1.69 1.57
CA HIS A 65 -15.80 1.89 2.13
C HIS A 65 -16.67 2.85 1.29
N GLU A 66 -16.10 3.96 0.81
CA GLU A 66 -16.80 4.93 -0.04
C GLU A 66 -17.24 4.30 -1.37
N ILE A 67 -16.34 3.63 -2.11
CA ILE A 67 -16.67 3.00 -3.40
C ILE A 67 -17.74 1.91 -3.23
N ILE A 68 -17.61 1.08 -2.20
CA ILE A 68 -18.57 0.01 -1.92
C ILE A 68 -19.95 0.59 -1.57
N THR A 69 -19.99 1.69 -0.82
CA THR A 69 -21.24 2.37 -0.45
C THR A 69 -21.97 2.91 -1.68
N ILE A 70 -21.26 3.41 -2.68
CA ILE A 70 -21.86 3.86 -3.95
C ILE A 70 -22.50 2.70 -4.68
N GLY A 71 -21.78 1.58 -4.83
CA GLY A 71 -22.34 0.35 -5.41
C GLY A 71 -23.66 -0.02 -4.73
N TYR A 72 -23.68 -0.01 -3.39
CA TYR A 72 -24.91 -0.29 -2.64
C TYR A 72 -26.05 0.70 -2.90
N ARG A 73 -25.77 2.00 -3.01
CA ARG A 73 -26.81 3.02 -3.30
C ARG A 73 -27.40 2.85 -4.70
N VAL A 74 -26.57 2.53 -5.69
CA VAL A 74 -27.01 2.36 -7.09
C VAL A 74 -27.94 1.14 -7.24
N TYR A 75 -27.66 0.09 -6.48
CA TYR A 75 -28.41 -1.17 -6.53
C TYR A 75 -29.47 -1.30 -5.41
N HIS A 76 -29.90 -0.19 -4.80
CA HIS A 76 -30.83 -0.16 -3.66
C HIS A 76 -32.26 -0.64 -4.02
N SER A 77 -32.56 -0.95 -5.27
CA SER A 77 -33.92 -1.20 -5.79
C SER A 77 -34.53 -2.58 -5.49
N TYR A 78 -33.93 -3.43 -4.66
CA TYR A 78 -34.48 -4.77 -4.35
C TYR A 78 -34.51 -5.06 -2.84
N ASP A 79 -35.71 -5.08 -2.27
CA ASP A 79 -35.99 -5.65 -0.94
C ASP A 79 -35.79 -7.17 -1.01
N LEU A 80 -34.67 -7.66 -0.47
CA LEU A 80 -34.36 -9.08 -0.42
C LEU A 80 -35.11 -9.73 0.76
N PRO A 81 -35.94 -10.77 0.55
CA PRO A 81 -36.63 -11.44 1.65
C PRO A 81 -35.63 -12.24 2.51
N TRP A 82 -35.57 -11.75 3.74
CA TRP A 82 -35.01 -12.25 4.99
C TRP A 82 -35.01 -13.77 5.23
N PHE A 83 -33.84 -14.34 5.58
CA PHE A 83 -33.73 -15.69 6.14
C PHE A 83 -33.88 -15.67 7.66
N ARG A 84 -34.88 -16.44 8.10
CA ARG A 84 -35.51 -16.49 9.41
C ARG A 84 -34.80 -17.47 10.34
N THR A 85 -33.50 -17.31 10.62
CA THR A 85 -32.85 -18.10 11.70
C THR A 85 -31.51 -17.57 12.24
N LEU A 86 -31.16 -16.29 12.02
CA LEU A 86 -30.03 -15.65 12.73
C LEU A 86 -30.25 -14.13 12.92
N SER A 87 -31.52 -13.75 13.09
CA SER A 87 -31.98 -12.36 13.01
C SER A 87 -32.40 -11.80 14.37
N LYS A 88 -31.42 -11.38 15.16
CA LYS A 88 -31.55 -10.13 15.94
C LYS A 88 -30.40 -9.15 15.70
N ASN A 89 -29.26 -9.59 15.18
CA ASN A 89 -28.12 -8.70 14.87
C ASN A 89 -27.84 -8.49 13.38
N VAL A 90 -28.65 -9.04 12.47
CA VAL A 90 -28.39 -8.97 11.02
C VAL A 90 -29.56 -8.37 10.25
N LYS A 91 -29.79 -7.07 10.45
CA LYS A 91 -30.30 -6.18 9.38
C LYS A 91 -29.21 -5.88 8.32
N ASN A 92 -28.13 -6.69 8.34
CA ASN A 92 -26.78 -6.27 7.97
C ASN A 92 -26.10 -7.25 7.00
N TYR A 93 -26.78 -7.96 6.08
CA TYR A 93 -26.06 -8.64 4.98
C TYR A 93 -25.17 -7.63 4.20
N LYS A 94 -25.71 -6.43 3.97
CA LYS A 94 -25.06 -5.26 3.35
C LYS A 94 -23.79 -4.81 4.11
N TYR A 95 -23.85 -4.83 5.45
CA TYR A 95 -22.74 -4.47 6.33
C TYR A 95 -21.83 -5.65 6.66
N CYS A 96 -22.28 -6.91 6.50
CA CYS A 96 -21.49 -8.09 6.80
C CYS A 96 -20.46 -8.33 5.71
N ILE A 97 -20.84 -8.28 4.42
CA ILE A 97 -19.86 -8.39 3.32
C ILE A 97 -18.92 -7.19 3.33
N ALA A 98 -19.44 -5.97 3.51
CA ALA A 98 -18.60 -4.78 3.58
C ALA A 98 -17.64 -4.81 4.78
N ARG A 99 -18.11 -5.16 6.00
CA ARG A 99 -17.24 -5.32 7.18
C ARG A 99 -16.33 -6.53 7.07
N PHE A 100 -16.75 -7.60 6.41
CA PHE A 100 -15.95 -8.80 6.17
C PHE A 100 -14.82 -8.51 5.20
N CYS A 101 -15.10 -7.88 4.05
CA CYS A 101 -14.12 -7.39 3.08
C CYS A 101 -13.19 -6.33 3.69
N LEU A 102 -13.73 -5.42 4.51
CA LEU A 102 -12.94 -4.46 5.28
C LEU A 102 -12.01 -5.20 6.25
N PHE A 103 -12.52 -6.20 6.97
CA PHE A 103 -11.74 -7.01 7.92
C PHE A 103 -10.72 -7.90 7.20
N THR A 104 -11.02 -8.39 6.00
CA THR A 104 -10.05 -9.11 5.16
C THR A 104 -8.96 -8.15 4.70
N ALA A 105 -9.31 -6.96 4.19
CA ALA A 105 -8.35 -5.92 3.81
C ALA A 105 -7.47 -5.51 5.02
N ILE A 106 -8.06 -5.37 6.20
CA ILE A 106 -7.35 -5.12 7.48
C ILE A 106 -6.36 -6.23 7.78
N ARG A 107 -6.77 -7.49 7.65
CA ARG A 107 -5.93 -8.64 8.02
C ARG A 107 -4.92 -9.03 6.95
N ILE A 108 -5.21 -8.76 5.67
CA ILE A 108 -4.28 -8.86 4.53
C ILE A 108 -3.08 -7.96 4.78
N THR A 109 -3.32 -6.71 5.17
CA THR A 109 -2.24 -5.73 5.35
C THR A 109 -1.51 -5.89 6.69
N LEU A 110 -2.16 -6.49 7.71
CA LEU A 110 -1.61 -6.47 9.07
C LEU A 110 -0.77 -7.67 9.49
N HIS A 111 -0.96 -8.92 9.03
CA HIS A 111 0.00 -9.93 9.49
C HIS A 111 0.11 -11.31 8.81
N ASN A 112 -0.90 -11.86 8.12
CA ASN A 112 -0.81 -13.29 7.71
C ASN A 112 -1.55 -13.58 6.39
N MET A 113 -0.79 -13.86 5.32
CA MET A 113 -1.31 -14.32 4.03
C MET A 113 -2.26 -15.51 4.18
N ARG A 114 -1.94 -16.42 5.11
CA ARG A 114 -2.79 -17.59 5.45
C ARG A 114 -4.14 -17.20 6.02
N MET A 115 -4.19 -16.24 6.95
CA MET A 115 -5.45 -15.81 7.58
C MET A 115 -6.31 -14.99 6.62
N SER A 116 -5.68 -14.14 5.81
CA SER A 116 -6.33 -13.47 4.69
C SER A 116 -7.00 -14.47 3.76
N PHE A 117 -6.26 -15.49 3.34
CA PHE A 117 -6.76 -16.52 2.42
C PHE A 117 -7.93 -17.30 3.02
N VAL A 118 -7.83 -17.72 4.28
CA VAL A 118 -8.93 -18.41 4.98
C VAL A 118 -10.18 -17.55 5.08
N LEU A 119 -10.03 -16.26 5.41
CA LEU A 119 -11.15 -15.32 5.41
C LEU A 119 -11.73 -15.16 4.00
N TYR A 120 -10.91 -14.94 2.98
CA TYR A 120 -11.39 -14.85 1.60
C TYR A 120 -12.21 -16.09 1.18
N CYS A 121 -11.67 -17.29 1.43
CA CYS A 121 -12.36 -18.56 1.14
C CYS A 121 -13.68 -18.67 1.90
N THR A 122 -13.70 -18.27 3.17
CA THR A 122 -14.94 -18.26 3.98
C THR A 122 -15.98 -17.30 3.40
N GLY A 123 -15.57 -16.10 2.98
CA GLY A 123 -16.45 -15.13 2.34
C GLY A 123 -17.01 -15.63 0.99
N PHE A 124 -16.19 -16.32 0.21
CA PHE A 124 -16.61 -16.96 -1.03
C PHE A 124 -17.67 -18.04 -0.77
N CYS A 125 -17.41 -18.95 0.19
CA CYS A 125 -18.39 -19.97 0.58
C CYS A 125 -19.70 -19.34 1.08
N MET A 126 -19.62 -18.31 1.94
CA MET A 126 -20.80 -17.57 2.39
C MET A 126 -21.58 -16.93 1.24
N PHE A 127 -20.90 -16.38 0.24
CA PHE A 127 -21.56 -15.81 -0.95
C PHE A 127 -22.32 -16.89 -1.73
N VAL A 128 -21.69 -18.04 -2.00
CA VAL A 128 -22.32 -19.16 -2.70
C VAL A 128 -23.55 -19.66 -1.93
N LEU A 129 -23.45 -19.79 -0.60
CA LEU A 129 -24.57 -20.17 0.26
C LEU A 129 -25.68 -19.11 0.32
N SER A 130 -25.36 -17.83 0.03
CA SER A 130 -26.33 -16.72 0.02
C SER A 130 -27.11 -16.57 -1.29
N LEU A 131 -26.86 -17.44 -2.29
CA LEU A 131 -27.48 -17.33 -3.62
C LEU A 131 -28.99 -17.61 -3.55
N VAL A 132 -29.81 -16.64 -3.97
CA VAL A 132 -31.28 -16.74 -3.97
C VAL A 132 -31.81 -16.72 -5.40
N LYS A 133 -32.63 -17.73 -5.75
CA LYS A 133 -33.35 -17.78 -7.03
C LYS A 133 -34.13 -16.47 -7.24
N ARG A 134 -34.07 -15.90 -8.45
CA ARG A 134 -34.61 -14.57 -8.86
C ARG A 134 -33.64 -13.38 -8.76
N HIS A 135 -32.60 -13.43 -7.92
CA HIS A 135 -31.67 -12.30 -7.72
C HIS A 135 -30.22 -12.56 -8.13
N TYR A 136 -29.94 -13.65 -8.86
CA TYR A 136 -28.57 -14.04 -9.21
C TYR A 136 -27.78 -12.92 -9.91
N ARG A 137 -28.35 -12.27 -10.93
CA ARG A 137 -27.67 -11.19 -11.65
C ARG A 137 -27.18 -10.09 -10.71
N LEU A 138 -28.05 -9.61 -9.82
CA LEU A 138 -27.72 -8.58 -8.83
C LEU A 138 -26.63 -9.03 -7.86
N GLN A 139 -26.74 -10.26 -7.33
CA GLN A 139 -25.76 -10.82 -6.40
C GLN A 139 -24.38 -10.96 -7.05
N PHE A 140 -24.32 -11.43 -8.30
CA PHE A 140 -23.07 -11.52 -9.06
C PHE A 140 -22.50 -10.14 -9.43
N TYR A 141 -23.32 -9.14 -9.75
CA TYR A 141 -22.84 -7.76 -9.96
C TYR A 141 -22.20 -7.17 -8.70
N MET A 142 -22.85 -7.34 -7.54
CA MET A 142 -22.32 -6.90 -6.26
C MET A 142 -21.04 -7.64 -5.87
N PHE A 143 -21.00 -8.93 -6.12
CA PHE A 143 -19.82 -9.75 -5.89
C PHE A 143 -18.65 -9.32 -6.77
N ALA A 144 -18.88 -9.11 -8.08
CA ALA A 144 -17.85 -8.60 -8.99
C ALA A 144 -17.37 -7.20 -8.55
N TRP A 145 -18.29 -6.31 -8.18
CA TRP A 145 -17.96 -4.97 -7.68
C TRP A 145 -17.08 -5.01 -6.43
N THR A 146 -17.44 -5.85 -5.45
CA THR A 146 -16.66 -5.98 -4.21
C THR A 146 -15.27 -6.55 -4.47
N HIS A 147 -15.15 -7.54 -5.34
CA HIS A 147 -13.86 -8.17 -5.67
C HIS A 147 -12.95 -7.25 -6.46
N VAL A 148 -13.48 -6.54 -7.46
CA VAL A 148 -12.70 -5.56 -8.24
C VAL A 148 -12.23 -4.43 -7.33
N THR A 149 -13.11 -3.89 -6.48
CA THR A 149 -12.74 -2.82 -5.54
C THR A 149 -11.69 -3.32 -4.52
N LEU A 150 -11.85 -4.54 -4.02
CA LEU A 150 -10.89 -5.14 -3.09
C LEU A 150 -9.53 -5.36 -3.76
N LEU A 151 -9.50 -5.90 -4.98
CA LEU A 151 -8.28 -6.11 -5.74
C LEU A 151 -7.54 -4.79 -5.97
N ILE A 152 -8.24 -3.76 -6.43
CA ILE A 152 -7.65 -2.44 -6.68
C ILE A 152 -7.11 -1.86 -5.36
N THR A 153 -7.90 -1.79 -4.30
CA THR A 153 -7.48 -1.16 -3.04
C THR A 153 -6.35 -1.92 -2.32
N VAL A 154 -6.40 -3.24 -2.29
CA VAL A 154 -5.36 -4.07 -1.67
C VAL A 154 -4.06 -3.98 -2.45
N THR A 155 -4.08 -4.15 -3.78
CA THR A 155 -2.87 -4.03 -4.60
C THR A 155 -2.25 -2.65 -4.45
N GLN A 156 -3.05 -1.60 -4.43
CA GLN A 156 -2.56 -0.23 -4.27
C GLN A 156 -1.93 -0.01 -2.90
N SER A 157 -2.58 -0.46 -1.82
CA SER A 157 -1.98 -0.38 -0.48
C SER A 157 -0.63 -1.12 -0.41
N HIS A 158 -0.51 -2.27 -1.07
CA HIS A 158 0.73 -3.04 -1.11
C HIS A 158 1.84 -2.29 -1.83
N LEU A 159 1.56 -1.74 -3.01
CA LEU A 159 2.53 -0.97 -3.80
C LEU A 159 3.00 0.29 -3.05
N VAL A 160 2.08 1.04 -2.44
CA VAL A 160 2.42 2.24 -1.63
C VAL A 160 3.33 1.88 -0.47
N ILE A 161 3.03 0.80 0.26
CA ILE A 161 3.84 0.34 1.39
C ILE A 161 5.23 -0.12 0.93
N GLN A 162 5.32 -0.79 -0.22
CA GLN A 162 6.60 -1.17 -0.80
C GLN A 162 7.44 0.04 -1.19
N ASN A 163 6.83 1.06 -1.81
CA ASN A 163 7.53 2.31 -2.14
C ASN A 163 8.00 3.03 -0.88
N LEU A 164 7.17 3.04 0.17
CA LEU A 164 7.52 3.61 1.48
C LEU A 164 8.74 2.91 2.10
N PHE A 165 8.85 1.59 2.00
CA PHE A 165 9.97 0.83 2.56
C PHE A 165 11.30 0.99 1.82
N GLU A 166 11.27 1.40 0.54
CA GLU A 166 12.48 1.79 -0.20
C GLU A 166 13.02 3.17 0.21
N GLY A 167 12.25 3.91 1.01
CA GLY A 167 12.58 5.24 1.52
C GLY A 167 11.36 6.15 1.47
N MET A 168 11.15 6.95 2.50
CA MET A 168 10.02 7.90 2.53
C MET A 168 10.06 8.92 1.39
N ILE A 169 11.23 9.22 0.83
CA ILE A 169 11.37 10.12 -0.31
C ILE A 169 10.60 9.62 -1.54
N TRP A 170 10.56 8.30 -1.76
CA TRP A 170 9.80 7.66 -2.83
C TRP A 170 8.27 7.72 -2.62
N PHE A 171 7.83 8.06 -1.41
CA PHE A 171 6.42 8.31 -1.10
C PHE A 171 6.09 9.81 -1.15
N LEU A 172 6.94 10.65 -0.55
CA LEU A 172 6.67 12.08 -0.37
C LEU A 172 6.78 12.88 -1.67
N VAL A 173 7.82 12.65 -2.48
CA VAL A 173 8.04 13.42 -3.73
C VAL A 173 6.93 13.19 -4.75
N PRO A 174 6.48 11.96 -5.01
CA PRO A 174 5.33 11.71 -5.89
C PRO A 174 4.03 12.35 -5.41
N ILE A 175 3.71 12.19 -4.12
CA ILE A 175 2.46 12.73 -3.56
C ILE A 175 2.45 14.25 -3.62
N SER A 176 3.54 14.89 -3.22
CA SER A 176 3.66 16.34 -3.27
C SER A 176 3.64 16.85 -4.71
N SER A 177 4.23 16.13 -5.67
CA SER A 177 4.18 16.48 -7.10
C SER A 177 2.75 16.49 -7.64
N VAL A 178 1.93 15.49 -7.30
CA VAL A 178 0.51 15.47 -7.72
C VAL A 178 -0.27 16.62 -7.10
N ILE A 179 -0.09 16.89 -5.80
CA ILE A 179 -0.74 18.01 -5.11
C ILE A 179 -0.32 19.35 -5.74
N CYS A 180 0.97 19.52 -5.98
CA CYS A 180 1.52 20.71 -6.64
C CYS A 180 0.93 20.88 -8.05
N ASN A 181 0.79 19.79 -8.81
CA ASN A 181 0.19 19.82 -10.13
C ASN A 181 -1.26 20.28 -10.11
N ASP A 182 -2.08 19.78 -9.18
CA ASP A 182 -3.48 20.20 -9.08
C ASP A 182 -3.60 21.69 -8.71
N ILE A 183 -2.75 22.18 -7.79
CA ILE A 183 -2.72 23.59 -7.40
C ILE A 183 -2.23 24.47 -8.56
N ALA A 184 -1.13 24.10 -9.21
CA ALA A 184 -0.55 24.87 -10.30
C ALA A 184 -1.49 24.89 -11.51
N ALA A 185 -2.08 23.75 -11.88
CA ALA A 185 -3.05 23.68 -12.96
C ALA A 185 -4.30 24.51 -12.68
N TYR A 186 -4.75 24.58 -11.42
CA TYR A 186 -5.83 25.48 -11.01
C TYR A 186 -5.45 26.95 -11.15
N ILE A 187 -4.27 27.35 -10.66
CA ILE A 187 -3.80 28.75 -10.73
C ILE A 187 -3.65 29.21 -12.18
N PHE A 188 -2.93 28.45 -13.01
CA PHE A 188 -2.76 28.78 -14.43
C PHE A 188 -4.07 28.69 -15.21
N GLY A 189 -4.93 27.73 -14.87
CA GLY A 189 -6.27 27.62 -15.46
C GLY A 189 -7.16 28.80 -15.10
N PHE A 190 -7.03 29.37 -13.90
CA PHE A 190 -7.81 30.54 -13.49
C PHE A 190 -7.37 31.82 -14.21
N PHE A 191 -6.05 32.06 -14.34
CA PHE A 191 -5.54 33.28 -14.97
C PHE A 191 -5.52 33.25 -16.50
N PHE A 192 -5.20 32.10 -17.09
CA PHE A 192 -4.95 31.97 -18.53
C PHE A 192 -5.89 30.98 -19.24
N GLY A 193 -6.77 30.29 -18.50
CA GLY A 193 -7.61 29.24 -19.05
C GLY A 193 -8.68 29.78 -20.01
N ARG A 194 -8.60 29.35 -21.27
CA ARG A 194 -9.60 29.67 -22.30
C ARG A 194 -10.13 28.42 -22.98
N THR A 195 -9.29 27.39 -23.14
CA THR A 195 -9.64 26.19 -23.88
C THR A 195 -9.86 24.98 -22.97
N PRO A 196 -11.07 24.39 -22.92
CA PRO A 196 -11.34 23.24 -22.08
C PRO A 196 -10.60 21.99 -22.61
N LEU A 197 -10.03 21.21 -21.70
CA LEU A 197 -9.24 20.02 -22.01
C LEU A 197 -10.13 18.84 -22.43
N ILE A 198 -11.21 18.58 -21.67
CA ILE A 198 -12.13 17.46 -21.90
C ILE A 198 -13.58 17.90 -21.61
N LYS A 199 -14.53 17.51 -22.46
CA LYS A 199 -15.97 17.82 -22.28
C LYS A 199 -16.56 17.35 -20.94
N LEU A 200 -16.07 16.22 -20.44
CA LEU A 200 -16.45 15.64 -19.15
C LEU A 200 -16.07 16.54 -17.95
N SER A 201 -15.03 17.36 -18.09
CA SER A 201 -14.52 18.25 -17.04
C SER A 201 -14.25 19.65 -17.61
N PRO A 202 -15.30 20.47 -17.82
CA PRO A 202 -15.18 21.75 -18.53
C PRO A 202 -14.34 22.79 -17.79
N LYS A 203 -14.09 22.59 -16.49
CA LYS A 203 -13.26 23.49 -15.65
C LYS A 203 -11.76 23.25 -15.82
N LYS A 204 -11.34 22.12 -16.40
CA LYS A 204 -9.92 21.82 -16.63
C LYS A 204 -9.54 22.33 -18.03
N THR A 205 -8.49 23.13 -18.11
CA THR A 205 -8.07 23.82 -19.34
C THR A 205 -6.70 23.33 -19.83
N TRP A 206 -6.43 23.47 -21.13
CA TRP A 206 -5.12 23.13 -21.70
C TRP A 206 -4.02 24.05 -21.16
N GLU A 207 -4.31 25.33 -20.98
CA GLU A 207 -3.33 26.30 -20.45
C GLU A 207 -2.96 25.97 -19.01
N GLY A 208 -3.94 25.57 -18.20
CA GLY A 208 -3.70 25.07 -16.84
C GLY A 208 -2.87 23.79 -16.83
N PHE A 209 -3.14 22.84 -17.74
CA PHE A 209 -2.38 21.60 -17.85
C PHE A 209 -0.90 21.84 -18.20
N ILE A 210 -0.62 22.71 -19.17
CA ILE A 210 0.75 23.06 -19.58
C ILE A 210 1.47 23.85 -18.48
N GLY A 211 0.81 24.82 -17.85
CA GLY A 211 1.38 25.57 -16.73
C GLY A 211 1.68 24.68 -15.52
N GLY A 212 0.77 23.75 -15.21
CA GLY A 212 0.95 22.74 -14.18
C GLY A 212 2.21 21.90 -14.41
N PHE A 213 2.43 21.44 -15.65
CA PHE A 213 3.59 20.64 -16.03
C PHE A 213 4.93 21.31 -15.66
N PHE A 214 5.16 22.54 -16.12
CA PHE A 214 6.44 23.21 -15.86
C PHE A 214 6.66 23.48 -14.36
N ILE A 215 5.61 23.90 -13.64
CA ILE A 215 5.70 24.17 -12.21
C ILE A 215 5.93 22.88 -11.41
N THR A 216 5.26 21.79 -11.76
CA THR A 216 5.42 20.51 -11.05
C THR A 216 6.80 19.91 -11.26
N VAL A 217 7.37 20.00 -12.46
CA VAL A 217 8.75 19.54 -12.72
C VAL A 217 9.76 20.37 -11.93
N LEU A 218 9.62 21.71 -11.94
CA LEU A 218 10.48 22.59 -11.16
C LEU A 218 10.36 22.32 -9.66
N PHE A 219 9.13 22.21 -9.16
CA PHE A 219 8.86 21.89 -7.76
C PHE A 219 9.46 20.55 -7.35
N GLY A 220 9.27 19.50 -8.15
CA GLY A 220 9.83 18.18 -7.88
C GLY A 220 11.35 18.21 -7.80
N PHE A 221 12.00 18.87 -8.75
CA PHE A 221 13.46 19.01 -8.78
C PHE A 221 14.03 19.68 -7.52
N VAL A 222 13.40 20.76 -7.04
CA VAL A 222 13.80 21.49 -5.83
C VAL A 222 13.45 20.71 -4.56
N PHE A 223 12.25 20.13 -4.51
CA PHE A 223 11.78 19.39 -3.34
C PHE A 223 12.59 18.09 -3.12
N ALA A 224 13.00 17.42 -4.20
CA ALA A 224 13.89 16.28 -4.15
C ALA A 224 15.26 16.64 -3.56
N TYR A 225 15.83 17.79 -3.95
CA TYR A 225 17.09 18.28 -3.37
C TYR A 225 16.96 18.51 -1.86
N PHE A 226 15.87 19.15 -1.41
CA PHE A 226 15.64 19.42 0.00
C PHE A 226 15.51 18.13 0.83
N LEU A 227 14.72 17.15 0.35
CA LEU A 227 14.53 15.90 1.09
C LEU A 227 15.77 15.00 1.09
N ALA A 228 16.56 15.02 0.02
CA ALA A 228 17.77 14.19 -0.10
C ALA A 228 18.85 14.56 0.94
N GLN A 229 18.83 15.76 1.51
CA GLN A 229 19.77 16.18 2.56
C GLN A 229 19.57 15.42 3.89
N TYR A 230 18.37 14.88 4.13
CA TYR A 230 18.03 14.23 5.39
C TYR A 230 17.99 12.71 5.23
N GLN A 231 18.94 12.02 5.89
CA GLN A 231 19.01 10.55 5.92
C GLN A 231 17.71 9.90 6.40
N TYR A 232 16.94 10.61 7.24
CA TYR A 232 15.63 10.17 7.71
C TYR A 232 14.68 9.78 6.57
N PHE A 233 14.63 10.56 5.47
CA PHE A 233 13.73 10.31 4.35
C PHE A 233 14.28 9.35 3.30
N VAL A 234 15.60 9.19 3.26
CA VAL A 234 16.31 8.48 2.21
C VAL A 234 16.50 7.00 2.55
N CYS A 235 16.78 6.69 3.81
CA CYS A 235 17.20 5.34 4.18
C CYS A 235 16.08 4.29 4.05
N PRO A 236 16.32 3.19 3.31
CA PRO A 236 15.36 2.09 3.19
C PRO A 236 15.24 1.32 4.51
N VAL A 237 14.19 0.51 4.60
CA VAL A 237 13.96 -0.41 5.72
C VAL A 237 14.51 -1.77 5.38
N GLU A 238 15.52 -2.22 6.12
CA GLU A 238 16.10 -3.56 5.97
C GLU A 238 15.82 -4.43 7.20
N TYR A 239 15.52 -5.71 6.97
CA TYR A 239 15.36 -6.68 8.04
C TYR A 239 16.69 -7.34 8.35
N ASN A 240 17.25 -7.07 9.53
CA ASN A 240 18.46 -7.74 9.98
C ASN A 240 18.08 -9.10 10.59
N SER A 241 18.57 -10.17 9.96
CA SER A 241 18.29 -11.56 10.36
C SER A 241 19.01 -11.96 11.65
N GLU A 242 20.09 -11.26 12.02
CA GLU A 242 20.90 -11.56 13.20
C GLU A 242 20.28 -10.98 14.46
N THR A 243 19.78 -9.75 14.38
CA THR A 243 19.17 -9.04 15.52
C THR A 243 17.65 -9.19 15.59
N ASN A 244 17.02 -9.81 14.58
CA ASN A 244 15.56 -9.91 14.42
C ASN A 244 14.85 -8.54 14.55
N GLN A 245 15.51 -7.48 14.09
CA GLN A 245 15.00 -6.11 14.15
C GLN A 245 15.10 -5.45 12.77
N PHE A 246 14.23 -4.46 12.53
CA PHE A 246 14.33 -3.64 11.33
C PHE A 246 15.32 -2.52 11.57
N ALA A 247 16.36 -2.47 10.75
CA ALA A 247 17.29 -1.35 10.73
C ALA A 247 16.72 -0.24 9.83
N THR A 248 16.76 0.99 10.34
CA THR A 248 16.33 2.19 9.60
C THR A 248 17.42 3.25 9.47
N GLU A 249 18.60 2.93 9.99
CA GLU A 249 19.82 3.73 9.87
C GLU A 249 20.68 3.07 8.80
N CYS A 250 21.09 3.86 7.83
CA CYS A 250 21.83 3.40 6.67
C CYS A 250 22.84 4.48 6.26
N GLU A 251 23.88 4.08 5.56
CA GLU A 251 24.65 5.02 4.76
C GLU A 251 23.86 5.32 3.46
N PRO A 252 23.63 6.60 3.11
CA PRO A 252 22.92 6.95 1.90
C PRO A 252 23.58 6.34 0.67
N SER A 253 22.77 5.68 -0.17
CA SER A 253 23.25 5.11 -1.43
C SER A 253 23.74 6.20 -2.39
N GLU A 254 24.47 5.79 -3.42
CA GLU A 254 25.04 6.70 -4.45
C GLU A 254 23.99 7.62 -5.07
N LEU A 255 22.71 7.20 -5.10
CA LEU A 255 21.58 7.99 -5.58
C LEU A 255 21.34 9.30 -4.81
N PHE A 256 21.76 9.32 -3.54
CA PHE A 256 21.54 10.40 -2.60
C PHE A 256 22.87 11.01 -2.11
N GLN A 257 23.95 10.77 -2.84
CA GLN A 257 25.23 11.45 -2.66
C GLN A 257 25.40 12.51 -3.75
N LEU A 258 26.03 13.64 -3.40
CA LEU A 258 26.25 14.73 -4.35
C LEU A 258 27.29 14.30 -5.40
N GLN A 259 26.89 14.35 -6.67
CA GLN A 259 27.78 14.09 -7.80
C GLN A 259 27.97 15.34 -8.64
N LYS A 260 29.15 15.49 -9.25
CA LYS A 260 29.47 16.60 -10.16
C LYS A 260 29.11 16.19 -11.59
N TYR A 261 28.24 16.94 -12.22
CA TYR A 261 27.86 16.76 -13.63
C TYR A 261 28.44 17.89 -14.49
N SER A 262 28.97 17.53 -15.66
CA SER A 262 29.38 18.50 -16.68
C SER A 262 28.15 19.02 -17.42
N ILE A 263 28.09 20.34 -17.58
CA ILE A 263 26.97 21.01 -18.25
C ILE A 263 27.19 20.98 -19.77
N PRO A 264 26.14 20.74 -20.59
CA PRO A 264 26.24 20.91 -22.04
C PRO A 264 26.62 22.35 -22.40
N SER A 265 27.41 22.51 -23.47
CA SER A 265 28.02 23.79 -23.89
C SER A 265 27.04 24.96 -24.01
N LEU A 266 25.78 24.69 -24.41
CA LEU A 266 24.72 25.69 -24.50
C LEU A 266 24.34 26.30 -23.13
N LEU A 267 24.25 25.49 -22.08
CA LEU A 267 23.96 25.99 -20.73
C LEU A 267 25.21 26.58 -20.06
N GLN A 268 26.41 26.13 -20.45
CA GLN A 268 27.66 26.70 -19.95
C GLN A 268 27.79 28.19 -20.32
N ALA A 269 27.38 28.56 -21.55
CA ALA A 269 27.32 29.95 -22.00
C ALA A 269 26.30 30.80 -21.22
N LEU A 270 25.21 30.19 -20.72
CA LEU A 270 24.16 30.89 -19.97
C LEU A 270 24.49 31.03 -18.47
N LEU A 271 25.05 29.98 -17.85
CA LEU A 271 25.28 29.92 -16.40
C LEU A 271 26.71 30.31 -15.98
N GLY A 272 27.66 30.38 -16.92
CA GLY A 272 29.06 30.73 -16.63
C GLY A 272 29.77 29.75 -15.70
N ARG A 273 29.26 28.51 -15.57
CA ARG A 273 29.83 27.43 -14.75
C ARG A 273 29.99 26.17 -15.57
N GLU A 274 31.08 25.45 -15.35
CA GLU A 274 31.39 24.22 -16.11
C GLU A 274 30.79 22.96 -15.45
N THR A 275 30.57 23.01 -14.14
CA THR A 275 30.06 21.87 -13.36
C THR A 275 28.94 22.28 -12.42
N VAL A 276 27.97 21.39 -12.23
CA VAL A 276 26.92 21.51 -11.21
C VAL A 276 26.94 20.29 -10.31
N THR A 277 26.80 20.52 -9.02
CA THR A 277 26.61 19.46 -8.02
C THR A 277 25.12 19.17 -7.87
N LEU A 278 24.71 17.95 -8.21
CA LEU A 278 23.32 17.50 -8.10
C LEU A 278 23.28 16.12 -7.46
N TYR A 279 22.17 15.80 -6.81
CA TYR A 279 21.86 14.42 -6.43
C TYR A 279 21.35 13.66 -7.66
N PRO A 280 21.82 12.44 -7.94
CA PRO A 280 21.25 11.61 -9.01
C PRO A 280 19.73 11.44 -8.89
N PHE A 281 19.22 11.39 -7.65
CA PHE A 281 17.77 11.35 -7.37
C PHE A 281 16.98 12.54 -7.95
N GLN A 282 17.58 13.73 -8.14
CA GLN A 282 16.89 14.85 -8.78
C GLN A 282 16.49 14.55 -10.22
N MET A 283 17.30 13.78 -10.96
CA MET A 283 16.97 13.35 -12.32
C MET A 283 15.80 12.37 -12.32
N HIS A 284 15.78 11.44 -11.35
CA HIS A 284 14.63 10.55 -11.15
C HIS A 284 13.37 11.34 -10.76
N SER A 285 13.49 12.37 -9.93
CA SER A 285 12.36 13.24 -9.58
C SER A 285 11.76 13.94 -10.79
N ILE A 286 12.57 14.36 -11.79
CA ILE A 286 12.04 14.94 -13.03
C ILE A 286 11.13 13.93 -13.74
N ALA A 287 11.53 12.66 -13.83
CA ALA A 287 10.71 11.61 -14.43
C ALA A 287 9.41 11.37 -13.63
N LEU A 288 9.49 11.34 -12.29
CA LEU A 288 8.32 11.20 -11.42
C LEU A 288 7.34 12.37 -11.57
N SER A 289 7.84 13.61 -11.56
CA SER A 289 7.02 14.82 -11.69
C SER A 289 6.43 14.97 -13.09
N THR A 290 7.16 14.56 -14.12
CA THR A 290 6.67 14.50 -15.51
C THR A 290 5.48 13.54 -15.62
N PHE A 291 5.59 12.34 -15.06
CA PHE A 291 4.48 11.39 -15.04
C PHE A 291 3.30 11.92 -14.21
N ALA A 292 3.58 12.51 -13.03
CA ALA A 292 2.56 13.06 -12.14
C ALA A 292 1.73 14.16 -12.82
N SER A 293 2.34 14.97 -13.69
CA SER A 293 1.63 16.03 -14.41
C SER A 293 0.96 15.55 -15.69
N LEU A 294 1.63 14.72 -16.50
CA LEU A 294 1.09 14.30 -17.79
C LEU A 294 0.04 13.20 -17.67
N ILE A 295 0.36 12.12 -16.94
CA ILE A 295 -0.47 10.93 -16.87
C ILE A 295 -1.31 10.90 -15.58
N GLY A 296 -0.76 11.42 -14.46
CA GLY A 296 -1.46 11.50 -13.17
C GLY A 296 -2.91 12.04 -13.25
N PRO A 297 -3.19 13.16 -13.96
CA PRO A 297 -4.53 13.72 -14.04
C PRO A 297 -5.57 12.83 -14.72
N PHE A 298 -5.15 11.83 -15.50
CA PHE A 298 -6.05 10.85 -16.09
C PHE A 298 -6.72 9.96 -15.05
N GLY A 299 -6.09 9.72 -13.89
CA GLY A 299 -6.75 9.08 -12.75
C GLY A 299 -7.97 9.89 -12.28
N GLY A 300 -7.81 11.21 -12.16
CA GLY A 300 -8.91 12.12 -11.81
C GLY A 300 -9.98 12.23 -12.91
N PHE A 301 -9.61 12.17 -14.20
CA PHE A 301 -10.60 12.11 -15.29
C PHE A 301 -11.42 10.83 -15.24
N PHE A 302 -10.76 9.69 -15.00
CA PHE A 302 -11.42 8.40 -14.85
C PHE A 302 -12.41 8.40 -13.68
N ALA A 303 -11.98 8.88 -12.51
CA ALA A 303 -12.85 9.01 -11.34
C ALA A 303 -14.02 9.97 -11.59
N SER A 304 -13.78 11.10 -12.26
CA SER A 304 -14.85 12.01 -12.67
C SER A 304 -15.86 11.33 -13.59
N GLY A 305 -15.39 10.57 -14.59
CA GLY A 305 -16.23 9.83 -15.53
C GLY A 305 -17.11 8.79 -14.85
N PHE A 306 -16.51 8.04 -13.93
CA PHE A 306 -17.22 7.10 -13.08
C PHE A 306 -18.34 7.78 -12.30
N LYS A 307 -18.07 8.93 -11.65
CA LYS A 307 -19.09 9.68 -10.91
C LYS A 307 -20.25 10.12 -11.79
N ARG A 308 -19.97 10.60 -13.01
CA ARG A 308 -21.01 11.00 -13.97
C ARG A 308 -21.84 9.82 -14.47
N ALA A 309 -21.24 8.65 -14.66
CA ALA A 309 -21.96 7.43 -15.06
C ALA A 309 -23.02 7.02 -14.02
N PHE A 310 -22.75 7.22 -12.72
CA PHE A 310 -23.69 6.94 -11.63
C PHE A 310 -24.56 8.15 -11.24
N LYS A 311 -24.50 9.26 -11.98
CA LYS A 311 -25.22 10.52 -11.67
C LYS A 311 -24.92 11.07 -10.27
N ILE A 312 -23.72 10.81 -9.77
CA ILE A 312 -23.22 11.37 -8.50
C ILE A 312 -22.18 12.46 -8.77
N LYS A 313 -21.94 13.33 -7.78
CA LYS A 313 -20.94 14.39 -7.88
C LYS A 313 -19.64 14.05 -7.15
N ASP A 314 -19.77 13.47 -5.96
CA ASP A 314 -18.69 13.14 -5.03
C ASP A 314 -18.87 11.68 -4.56
N PHE A 315 -17.78 10.98 -4.21
CA PHE A 315 -17.85 9.57 -3.80
C PHE A 315 -18.55 9.41 -2.44
N ALA A 316 -18.37 10.38 -1.54
CA ALA A 316 -19.01 10.46 -0.24
C ALA A 316 -18.96 11.89 0.31
N ASP A 317 -19.63 12.13 1.44
CA ASP A 317 -19.55 13.38 2.21
C ASP A 317 -18.70 13.19 3.48
N THR A 318 -17.57 12.47 3.34
CA THR A 318 -16.72 12.09 4.48
C THR A 318 -16.03 13.30 5.11
N ILE A 319 -15.64 14.29 4.29
CA ILE A 319 -15.07 15.56 4.77
C ILE A 319 -16.11 16.66 4.49
N PRO A 320 -16.66 17.31 5.54
CA PRO A 320 -17.71 18.30 5.36
C PRO A 320 -17.26 19.43 4.43
N GLY A 321 -18.03 19.66 3.37
CA GLY A 321 -17.75 20.68 2.35
C GLY A 321 -16.63 20.34 1.35
N HIS A 322 -15.96 19.19 1.47
CA HIS A 322 -14.77 18.85 0.67
C HIS A 322 -14.88 17.54 -0.13
N GLY A 323 -15.96 16.78 0.02
CA GLY A 323 -16.23 15.53 -0.69
C GLY A 323 -15.67 14.28 -0.01
N GLY A 324 -15.45 13.22 -0.80
CA GLY A 324 -14.95 11.94 -0.32
C GLY A 324 -13.43 11.91 -0.20
N ILE A 325 -12.91 10.93 0.53
CA ILE A 325 -11.47 10.65 0.57
C ILE A 325 -11.02 10.14 -0.80
N MET A 326 -11.82 9.31 -1.47
CA MET A 326 -11.52 8.81 -2.81
C MET A 326 -11.37 9.94 -3.84
N ASP A 327 -12.14 11.03 -3.70
CA ASP A 327 -12.03 12.23 -4.55
C ASP A 327 -10.67 12.95 -4.45
N ARG A 328 -9.86 12.64 -3.42
CA ARG A 328 -8.55 13.25 -3.18
C ARG A 328 -7.38 12.33 -3.54
N PHE A 329 -7.63 11.03 -3.63
CA PHE A 329 -6.60 10.02 -3.85
C PHE A 329 -6.70 9.36 -5.22
N ASP A 330 -7.68 9.68 -6.06
CA ASP A 330 -7.86 9.10 -7.40
C ASP A 330 -6.60 9.17 -8.30
N CYS A 331 -5.93 10.31 -8.36
CA CYS A 331 -4.66 10.47 -9.09
C CYS A 331 -3.49 9.71 -8.42
N GLN A 332 -3.53 9.55 -7.09
CA GLN A 332 -2.47 8.91 -6.31
C GLN A 332 -2.38 7.41 -6.53
N TYR A 333 -3.50 6.76 -6.90
CA TYR A 333 -3.52 5.32 -7.24
C TYR A 333 -2.64 5.04 -8.47
N LEU A 334 -2.76 5.87 -9.50
CA LEU A 334 -1.92 5.73 -10.68
C LEU A 334 -0.45 6.03 -10.36
N MET A 335 -0.22 7.09 -9.58
CA MET A 335 1.13 7.53 -9.21
C MET A 335 1.88 6.47 -8.39
N ALA A 336 1.24 5.85 -7.39
CA ALA A 336 1.86 4.82 -6.57
C ALA A 336 2.31 3.60 -7.39
N THR A 337 1.48 3.20 -8.37
CA THR A 337 1.81 2.10 -9.28
C THR A 337 3.02 2.44 -10.14
N PHE A 338 3.04 3.64 -10.71
CA PHE A 338 4.14 4.11 -11.53
C PHE A 338 5.45 4.16 -10.75
N VAL A 339 5.44 4.72 -9.53
CA VAL A 339 6.64 4.78 -8.67
C VAL A 339 7.19 3.39 -8.41
N HIS A 340 6.33 2.41 -8.11
CA HIS A 340 6.77 1.05 -7.84
C HIS A 340 7.43 0.39 -9.05
N VAL A 341 6.81 0.53 -10.22
CA VAL A 341 7.35 0.03 -11.48
C VAL A 341 8.66 0.75 -11.79
N TYR A 342 8.72 2.07 -11.61
CA TYR A 342 9.92 2.87 -11.84
C TYR A 342 11.09 2.43 -10.96
N ILE A 343 10.87 2.26 -9.65
CA ILE A 343 11.89 1.76 -8.72
C ILE A 343 12.36 0.37 -9.15
N THR A 344 11.42 -0.53 -9.47
CA THR A 344 11.76 -1.91 -9.82
C THR A 344 12.49 -2.03 -11.16
N SER A 345 12.20 -1.15 -12.12
CA SER A 345 12.80 -1.17 -13.46
C SER A 345 14.12 -0.41 -13.55
N PHE A 346 14.24 0.75 -12.88
CA PHE A 346 15.37 1.66 -13.08
C PHE A 346 16.31 1.78 -11.87
N ILE A 347 15.84 1.43 -10.67
CA ILE A 347 16.59 1.68 -9.42
C ILE A 347 17.10 0.38 -8.80
N ARG A 348 16.22 -0.63 -8.67
CA ARG A 348 16.59 -1.91 -8.06
C ARG A 348 17.45 -2.73 -9.03
N GLY A 349 18.74 -2.77 -8.73
CA GLY A 349 19.63 -3.81 -9.25
C GLY A 349 19.37 -5.18 -8.60
N PRO A 350 19.90 -6.28 -9.17
CA PRO A 350 19.83 -7.59 -8.54
C PRO A 350 20.60 -7.58 -7.21
N ASN A 351 19.89 -7.76 -6.08
CA ASN A 351 20.51 -7.80 -4.76
C ASN A 351 21.35 -9.10 -4.62
N PRO A 352 22.69 -9.01 -4.47
CA PRO A 352 23.58 -10.16 -4.48
C PRO A 352 23.30 -11.10 -3.29
N SER A 353 22.90 -10.54 -2.14
CA SER A 353 22.59 -11.30 -0.92
C SER A 353 21.32 -12.14 -1.09
N LYS A 354 20.31 -11.58 -1.77
CA LYS A 354 19.07 -12.31 -2.08
C LYS A 354 19.33 -13.41 -3.12
N LEU A 355 20.14 -13.10 -4.13
CA LEU A 355 20.55 -14.07 -5.14
C LEU A 355 21.34 -15.22 -4.51
N LEU A 356 22.28 -14.91 -3.61
CA LEU A 356 23.03 -15.91 -2.85
C LEU A 356 22.11 -16.77 -1.97
N LYS A 357 21.16 -16.18 -1.23
CA LYS A 357 20.16 -16.95 -0.46
C LYS A 357 19.32 -17.87 -1.34
N GLN A 358 18.92 -17.42 -2.53
CA GLN A 358 18.21 -18.27 -3.49
C GLN A 358 19.07 -19.42 -4.00
N LEU A 359 20.35 -19.17 -4.27
CA LEU A 359 21.31 -20.21 -4.66
C LEU A 359 21.50 -21.25 -3.55
N LEU A 360 21.59 -20.83 -2.29
CA LEU A 360 21.77 -21.74 -1.15
C LEU A 360 20.57 -22.64 -0.86
N VAL A 361 19.37 -22.31 -1.39
CA VAL A 361 18.17 -23.16 -1.29
C VAL A 361 18.14 -24.27 -2.36
N LEU A 362 18.92 -24.14 -3.43
CA LEU A 362 18.98 -25.15 -4.51
C LEU A 362 19.59 -26.47 -4.02
N GLN A 363 19.36 -27.55 -4.78
CA GLN A 363 20.02 -28.83 -4.48
C GLN A 363 21.54 -28.73 -4.66
N PRO A 364 22.35 -29.51 -3.91
CA PRO A 364 23.81 -29.42 -3.96
C PRO A 364 24.40 -29.54 -5.38
N GLU A 365 23.83 -30.39 -6.24
CA GLU A 365 24.26 -30.54 -7.63
C GLU A 365 24.04 -29.26 -8.45
N GLN A 366 22.88 -28.62 -8.27
CA GLN A 366 22.55 -27.35 -8.94
C GLN A 366 23.43 -26.21 -8.46
N GLN A 367 23.74 -26.17 -7.16
CA GLN A 367 24.68 -25.19 -6.58
C GLN A 367 26.07 -25.33 -7.23
N LEU A 368 26.57 -26.56 -7.36
CA LEU A 368 27.86 -26.84 -7.97
C LEU A 368 27.89 -26.45 -9.45
N ASN A 369 26.81 -26.69 -10.19
CA ASN A 369 26.68 -26.30 -11.59
C ASN A 369 26.69 -24.78 -11.76
N VAL A 370 25.94 -24.04 -10.93
CA VAL A 370 25.95 -22.58 -10.95
C VAL A 370 27.34 -22.04 -10.59
N TYR A 371 28.00 -22.60 -9.58
CA TYR A 371 29.36 -22.22 -9.22
C TYR A 371 30.36 -22.44 -10.36
N LYS A 372 30.32 -23.60 -11.03
CA LYS A 372 31.19 -23.89 -12.18
C LYS A 372 30.94 -22.93 -13.34
N ALA A 373 29.68 -22.66 -13.68
CA ALA A 373 29.32 -21.73 -14.75
C ALA A 373 29.77 -20.30 -14.43
N LEU A 374 29.55 -19.84 -13.19
CA LEU A 374 29.99 -18.52 -12.73
C LEU A 374 31.51 -18.41 -12.74
N LYS A 375 32.23 -19.44 -12.26
CA LYS A 375 33.70 -19.50 -12.28
C LYS A 375 34.23 -19.40 -13.72
N LEU A 376 33.69 -20.16 -14.67
CA LEU A 376 34.08 -20.10 -16.07
C LEU A 376 33.88 -18.69 -16.64
N HIS A 377 32.71 -18.09 -16.40
CA HIS A 377 32.41 -16.75 -16.90
C HIS A 377 33.31 -15.66 -16.30
N LEU A 378 33.70 -15.81 -15.03
CA LEU A 378 34.65 -14.90 -14.37
C LEU A 378 36.08 -15.05 -14.91
N ILE A 379 36.48 -16.27 -15.29
CA ILE A 379 37.77 -16.52 -15.97
C ILE A 379 37.75 -15.91 -17.39
N GLU A 380 36.68 -16.09 -18.15
CA GLU A 380 36.51 -15.49 -19.49
C GLU A 380 36.57 -13.96 -19.45
N LYS A 381 36.01 -13.34 -18.41
CA LYS A 381 36.08 -11.89 -18.18
C LYS A 381 37.44 -11.40 -17.65
N GLY A 382 38.39 -12.31 -17.38
CA GLY A 382 39.70 -11.97 -16.83
C GLY A 382 39.67 -11.51 -15.37
N LEU A 383 38.56 -11.73 -14.66
CA LEU A 383 38.39 -11.35 -13.25
C LEU A 383 38.93 -12.40 -12.28
N LEU A 384 39.11 -13.63 -12.73
CA LEU A 384 39.78 -14.71 -12.00
C LEU A 384 40.95 -15.26 -12.82
N PRO A 385 42.10 -15.55 -12.19
CA PRO A 385 43.18 -16.25 -12.87
C PRO A 385 42.69 -17.64 -13.31
N PRO A 386 43.05 -18.10 -14.53
CA PRO A 386 42.80 -19.48 -14.92
C PRO A 386 43.51 -20.38 -13.91
N SER A 387 42.78 -21.30 -13.29
CA SER A 387 43.38 -22.23 -12.35
C SER A 387 44.34 -23.15 -13.12
N PHE A 388 45.62 -22.81 -13.12
CA PHE A 388 46.69 -23.74 -13.46
C PHE A 388 46.64 -24.85 -12.42
N SER A 389 46.17 -26.03 -12.81
CA SER A 389 46.40 -27.23 -12.02
C SER A 389 47.91 -27.45 -11.99
N LEU A 390 48.54 -27.19 -10.84
CA LEU A 390 49.85 -27.74 -10.54
C LEU A 390 49.71 -29.25 -10.61
N ARG A 391 50.30 -29.86 -11.65
CA ARG A 391 50.72 -31.25 -11.61
C ARG A 391 51.74 -31.36 -10.48
N GLY A 392 51.42 -32.18 -9.49
CA GLY A 392 52.36 -32.77 -8.55
C GLY A 392 51.97 -34.23 -8.43
#